data_AF-A0A414ADV3-F1
#
_entry.id   AF-A0A414ADV3-F1
#
_cell.length_a   1.000
_cell.length_b   1.000
_cell.length_c   1.000
_cell.angle_alpha   90.00
_cell.angle_beta   90.00
_cell.angle_gamma   90.00
#
_symmetry.space_group_name_H-M   'P 1'
#
loop_
_entity.id
_entity.type
_entity.pdbx_description
1 polymer ?
#
loop_
_entity_poly.entity_id
_entity_poly.type
_entity_poly.pdbx_seq_one_letter_code
_entity_poly.pdbx_strand_id
1 'polypeptide(L)' 'MSKMYVTADEVAELLGVSHGYAYKVIRKLNEELKKKGYTVVSGKVSVKYFEEKFYGISVTA' A
#
# COMPACT_ATOMS: atom_id res chain seq x y z
N MET A 1 9.93 -3.34 -15.05
CA MET A 1 8.54 -3.84 -15.11
C MET A 1 7.70 -2.99 -14.17
N SER A 2 6.64 -2.33 -14.67
CA SER A 2 5.80 -1.45 -13.85
C SER A 2 4.97 -2.26 -12.86
N LYS A 3 5.47 -2.44 -11.63
CA LYS A 3 4.65 -2.96 -10.52
C LYS A 3 3.53 -1.96 -10.25
N MET A 4 2.30 -2.33 -10.61
CA MET A 4 1.12 -1.49 -10.36
C MET A 4 0.64 -1.58 -8.90
N TYR A 5 1.06 -2.62 -8.18
CA TYR A 5 0.61 -2.92 -6.83
C TYR A 5 1.80 -3.22 -5.92
N VAL A 6 1.72 -2.73 -4.68
CA VAL A 6 2.64 -3.04 -3.58
C VAL A 6 1.96 -4.06 -2.66
N THR A 7 2.73 -5.05 -2.23
CA THR A 7 2.29 -6.10 -1.30
C THR A 7 2.50 -5.69 0.16
N ALA A 8 1.85 -6.40 1.09
CA ALA A 8 2.09 -6.20 2.53
C ALA A 8 3.55 -6.41 2.95
N ASP A 9 4.27 -7.26 2.24
CA ASP A 9 5.68 -7.51 2.45
C ASP A 9 6.52 -6.27 2.09
N GLU A 10 6.35 -5.77 0.87
CA GLU A 10 7.02 -4.55 0.41
C GLU A 10 6.62 -3.33 1.26
N VAL A 11 5.36 -3.21 1.67
CA VAL A 11 4.93 -2.15 2.59
C VAL A 11 5.63 -2.27 3.96
N ALA A 12 5.84 -3.49 4.46
CA ALA A 12 6.56 -3.72 5.71
C ALA A 12 8.03 -3.31 5.58
N GLU A 13 8.69 -3.68 4.48
CA GLU A 13 10.07 -3.31 4.19
C GLU A 13 10.24 -1.80 4.00
N LEU A 14 9.37 -1.18 3.19
CA LEU A 14 9.43 0.26 2.87
C LEU A 14 9.17 1.14 4.11
N LEU A 15 8.25 0.73 4.99
CA LEU A 15 7.93 1.47 6.21
C LEU A 15 8.80 1.05 7.41
N GLY A 16 9.58 -0.03 7.30
CA GLY A 16 10.34 -0.60 8.42
C GLY A 16 9.43 -1.08 9.57
N VAL A 17 8.23 -1.55 9.27
CA VAL A 17 7.23 -1.99 10.26
C VAL A 17 7.06 -3.51 10.23
N SER A 18 6.47 -4.09 11.28
CA SER A 18 6.15 -5.52 11.28
C SER A 18 5.11 -5.87 10.22
N HIS A 19 5.15 -7.10 9.67
CA HIS A 19 4.15 -7.57 8.69
C HIS A 19 2.71 -7.37 9.19
N GLY A 20 2.45 -7.63 10.48
CA GLY A 20 1.13 -7.41 11.08
C GLY A 20 0.68 -5.95 11.03
N TYR A 21 1.61 -5.01 11.17
CA TYR A 21 1.31 -3.58 11.05
C TYR A 21 1.11 -3.17 9.58
N ALA A 22 1.91 -3.72 8.65
CA ALA A 22 1.71 -3.50 7.21
C ALA A 22 0.33 -3.96 6.73
N TYR A 23 -0.16 -5.11 7.19
CA TYR A 23 -1.53 -5.57 6.92
C TYR A 23 -2.60 -4.60 7.47
N LYS A 24 -2.40 -4.03 8.65
CA LYS A 24 -3.30 -3.00 9.21
C LYS A 24 -3.30 -1.73 8.36
N VAL A 25 -2.13 -1.29 7.90
CA VAL A 25 -1.99 -0.12 7.03
C VAL A 25 -2.71 -0.34 5.70
N ILE A 26 -2.45 -1.46 5.02
CA ILE A 26 -3.12 -1.82 3.75
C ILE A 26 -4.63 -1.91 3.94
N ARG A 27 -5.10 -2.52 5.03
CA ARG A 27 -6.54 -2.61 5.32
C ARG A 27 -7.16 -1.22 5.44
N LYS A 28 -6.53 -0.31 6.19
CA LYS A 28 -6.99 1.08 6.35
C LYS A 28 -7.02 1.83 5.02
N LEU A 29 -5.97 1.70 4.21
CA LEU A 29 -5.90 2.29 2.86
C LEU A 29 -6.99 1.74 1.94
N ASN A 30 -7.21 0.43 1.97
CA ASN A 30 -8.26 -0.23 1.19
C ASN A 30 -9.66 0.21 1.62
N GLU A 31 -9.89 0.46 2.91
CA GLU A 31 -11.16 1.04 3.38
C GLU A 31 -11.37 2.47 2.86
N GLU A 32 -10.32 3.31 2.84
CA GLU A 32 -10.40 4.65 2.26
C GLU A 32 -10.64 4.62 0.74
N LEU A 33 -9.96 3.74 0.02
CA LEU A 33 -10.15 3.55 -1.41
C LEU A 33 -11.56 3.03 -1.74
N LYS A 34 -12.08 2.07 -0.97
CA LYS A 34 -13.48 1.62 -1.09
C LYS A 34 -14.47 2.75 -0.89
N LYS A 35 -14.26 3.60 0.13
CA LYS A 35 -15.11 4.76 0.39
C LYS A 35 -15.08 5.78 -0.75
N LYS A 36 -13.93 5.92 -1.41
CA LYS A 36 -13.77 6.76 -2.60
C LYS A 36 -14.35 6.14 -3.89
N GLY A 37 -14.85 4.91 -3.84
CA GLY A 37 -15.42 4.20 -5.00
C GLY A 37 -14.39 3.47 -5.87
N TYR A 38 -13.17 3.28 -5.38
CA TYR A 38 -12.13 2.52 -6.09
C TYR A 38 -12.21 1.02 -5.76
N THR A 39 -11.83 0.20 -6.75
CA THR A 39 -11.61 -1.23 -6.54
C THR A 39 -10.34 -1.47 -5.74
N VAL A 40 -10.45 -2.22 -4.65
CA VAL A 40 -9.32 -2.59 -3.79
C VAL A 40 -9.14 -4.09 -3.74
N VAL A 41 -7.89 -4.51 -3.53
CA VAL A 41 -7.54 -5.93 -3.42
C VAL A 41 -7.03 -6.20 -2.01
N SER A 42 -7.60 -7.18 -1.32
CA SER A 42 -7.10 -7.60 -0.02
C SER A 42 -5.65 -8.09 -0.14
N GLY A 43 -4.74 -7.48 0.64
CA GLY A 43 -3.31 -7.84 0.66
C GLY A 43 -2.42 -7.05 -0.30
N LYS A 44 -2.99 -6.20 -1.17
CA LYS A 44 -2.24 -5.35 -2.10
C LYS A 44 -2.88 -3.96 -2.22
N VAL A 45 -2.09 -2.93 -2.40
CA VAL A 45 -2.58 -1.57 -2.69
C VAL A 45 -1.84 -1.02 -3.91
N SER A 46 -2.48 -0.15 -4.69
CA SER A 46 -1.83 0.45 -5.85
C SER A 46 -0.64 1.30 -5.41
N VAL A 47 0.53 1.10 -6.04
CA VAL A 47 1.77 1.82 -5.72
C VAL A 47 1.54 3.32 -5.74
N LYS A 48 0.89 3.82 -6.79
CA LYS A 48 0.54 5.23 -6.95
C LYS A 48 -0.24 5.80 -5.76
N TYR A 49 -1.22 5.05 -5.24
CA TYR A 49 -2.00 5.50 -4.09
C TYR A 49 -1.19 5.44 -2.78
N PHE A 50 -0.32 4.43 -2.66
CA PHE A 50 0.58 4.30 -1.54
C PHE A 50 1.59 5.44 -1.49
N GLU A 51 2.23 5.78 -2.61
CA GLU A 51 3.15 6.91 -2.75
C GLU A 51 2.45 8.27 -2.50
N GLU A 52 1.23 8.46 -3.00
CA GLU A 52 0.45 9.68 -2.73
C GLU A 52 0.08 9.82 -1.25
N LYS A 53 -0.24 8.71 -0.56
CA LYS A 53 -0.58 8.72 0.87
C LYS A 53 0.64 8.80 1.78
N PHE A 54 1.75 8.19 1.37
CA PHE A 54 3.03 8.18 2.08
C PHE A 54 4.05 8.97 1.28
N TYR A 55 3.91 10.30 1.35
CA TYR A 55 4.79 11.26 0.70
C TYR A 55 6.24 11.03 1.15
N GLY A 56 7.15 10.79 0.20
CA GLY A 56 8.57 10.53 0.45
C GLY A 56 8.98 9.05 0.45
N ILE A 57 8.04 8.11 0.29
CA ILE A 57 8.37 6.72 -0.02
C ILE A 57 8.42 6.57 -1.53
N SER A 58 9.61 6.70 -2.11
CA SER A 58 9.84 6.28 -3.49
C SER A 58 10.02 4.77 -3.50
N VAL A 59 9.10 4.03 -4.12
CA VAL A 59 9.33 2.61 -4.45
C VAL A 59 10.33 2.60 -5.62
N THR A 60 11.58 2.92 -5.31
CA THR A 60 12.67 2.86 -6.27
C THR A 60 12.94 1.39 -6.52
N ALA A 61 12.70 0.97 -7.75
CA ALA A 61 12.86 -0.40 -8.22
C ALA A 61 14.29 -0.92 -8.04
#